data_AF-A0A7S0GG25-F1
#
_entry.id   AF-A0A7S0GG25-F1
#
_cell.length_a   1.000
_cell.length_b   1.000
_cell.length_c   1.000
_cell.angle_alpha   90.00
_cell.angle_beta   90.00
_cell.angle_gamma   90.00
#
_symmetry.space_group_name_H-M   'P 1'
#
loop_
_entity.id
_entity.type
_entity.pdbx_description
1 polymer ?
#
loop_
_entity_poly.entity_id
_entity_poly.type
_entity_poly.pdbx_seq_one_letter_code
_entity_poly.pdbx_strand_id
1 'polypeptide(L)'
;DAARGHGVDRHLFGLAQLNTSNAELALFSDPVYQRSKRWRVSTSHLTHPKFDNWGFGEVVPDGVGVGYAVKAENCMFNIMALTEHGYSERLGHLLEESLLELKSLHVGMDPSGGLKSKL
;
A
#
# COMPACT_ATOMS: atom_id res chain seq x y z
N ASP A 1 8.27 -7.77 -11.54
CA ASP A 1 9.69 -7.40 -11.32
C ASP A 1 10.20 -7.69 -9.91
N ALA A 2 9.59 -7.13 -8.85
CA ALA A 2 10.06 -7.33 -7.48
C ALA A 2 10.23 -8.80 -7.07
N ALA A 3 9.26 -9.68 -7.36
CA ALA A 3 9.33 -11.11 -7.05
C ALA A 3 10.48 -11.86 -7.75
N ARG A 4 11.00 -11.32 -8.86
CA ARG A 4 12.17 -11.87 -9.59
C ARG A 4 13.50 -11.24 -9.12
N GLY A 5 13.47 -10.42 -8.08
CA GLY A 5 14.65 -9.72 -7.57
C GLY A 5 15.03 -8.46 -8.35
N HIS A 6 14.20 -7.99 -9.29
CA HIS A 6 14.47 -6.78 -10.07
C HIS A 6 13.92 -5.50 -9.40
N GLY A 7 13.58 -5.57 -8.11
CA GLY A 7 13.16 -4.40 -7.33
C GLY A 7 14.35 -3.55 -6.88
N VAL A 8 14.15 -2.24 -6.70
CA VAL A 8 15.24 -1.30 -6.42
C VAL A 8 15.64 -1.25 -4.93
N ASP A 9 14.69 -1.41 -4.02
CA ASP A 9 14.90 -1.18 -2.58
C ASP A 9 16.02 -2.03 -1.99
N ARG A 10 16.03 -3.34 -2.28
CA ARG A 10 17.06 -4.26 -1.77
C ARG A 10 18.42 -4.02 -2.42
N HIS A 11 18.43 -3.65 -3.70
CA HIS A 11 19.67 -3.31 -4.41
C HIS A 11 20.31 -2.04 -3.83
N LEU A 12 19.54 -0.95 -3.71
CA LEU A 12 20.02 0.30 -3.12
C LEU A 12 20.42 0.14 -1.65
N PHE A 13 19.66 -0.65 -0.88
CA PHE A 13 20.04 -0.99 0.48
C PHE A 13 21.38 -1.74 0.54
N GLY A 14 21.58 -2.75 -0.31
CA GLY A 14 22.84 -3.49 -0.39
C GLY A 14 24.03 -2.58 -0.72
N LEU A 15 23.88 -1.71 -1.73
CA LEU A 15 24.90 -0.73 -2.08
C LEU A 15 25.22 0.23 -0.93
N ALA A 16 24.21 0.68 -0.18
CA ALA A 16 24.41 1.52 0.99
C ALA A 16 25.18 0.78 2.11
N GLN A 17 24.92 -0.51 2.32
CA GLN A 17 25.63 -1.33 3.32
C GLN A 17 27.07 -1.65 2.94
N LEU A 18 27.37 -1.72 1.63
CA LEU A 18 28.75 -1.90 1.14
C LEU A 18 29.62 -0.66 1.34
N ASN A 19 29.04 0.50 1.65
CA ASN A 19 29.80 1.71 1.94
C ASN A 19 30.44 1.66 3.33
N THR A 20 31.54 0.94 3.45
CA THR A 20 32.31 0.79 4.70
C THR A 20 33.20 1.99 5.02
N SER A 21 33.38 2.90 4.06
CA SER A 21 34.32 4.03 4.17
C SER A 21 33.77 5.20 4.98
N ASN A 22 32.50 5.16 5.42
CA ASN A 22 31.75 6.31 5.95
C ASN A 22 31.74 7.54 5.04
N ALA A 23 32.19 7.42 3.77
CA ALA A 23 32.13 8.51 2.82
C ALA A 23 30.67 8.81 2.47
N GLU A 24 30.33 10.09 2.43
CA GLU A 24 29.00 10.51 2.01
C GLU A 24 28.82 10.25 0.51
N LEU A 25 27.87 9.40 0.15
CA LEU A 25 27.51 9.14 -1.25
C LEU A 25 26.30 10.00 -1.59
N ALA A 26 26.44 10.87 -2.60
CA ALA A 26 25.44 11.88 -2.97
C ALA A 26 24.01 11.32 -3.12
N LEU A 27 23.85 10.14 -3.73
CA LEU A 27 22.54 9.49 -3.87
C LEU A 27 21.92 9.15 -2.51
N PHE A 28 22.71 8.69 -1.56
CA PHE A 28 22.21 8.23 -0.27
C PHE A 28 22.01 9.36 0.74
N SER A 29 22.64 10.53 0.55
CA SER A 29 22.29 11.74 1.30
C SER A 29 21.19 12.58 0.66
N ASP A 30 20.80 12.27 -0.59
CA ASP A 30 19.74 12.98 -1.29
C ASP A 30 18.40 12.93 -0.50
N PRO A 31 17.75 14.08 -0.26
CA PRO A 31 16.46 14.14 0.44
C PRO A 31 15.35 13.30 -0.21
N VAL A 32 15.38 13.11 -1.53
CA VAL A 32 14.43 12.27 -2.27
C VAL A 32 14.64 10.81 -1.91
N TYR A 33 15.88 10.33 -1.83
CA TYR A 33 16.18 8.95 -1.40
C TYR A 33 15.79 8.72 0.05
N GLN A 34 16.02 9.70 0.93
CA GLN A 34 15.59 9.58 2.33
C GLN A 34 14.06 9.50 2.43
N ARG A 35 13.35 10.32 1.66
CA ARG A 35 11.88 10.29 1.60
C ARG A 35 11.34 9.00 0.98
N SER A 36 12.00 8.44 -0.03
CA SER A 36 11.53 7.22 -0.72
C SER A 36 11.50 5.98 0.18
N LYS A 37 12.33 5.95 1.23
CA LYS A 37 12.36 4.87 2.23
C LYS A 37 11.39 5.10 3.41
N ARG A 38 10.68 6.23 3.45
CA ARG A 38 9.70 6.54 4.49
C ARG A 38 8.30 6.15 4.03
N TRP A 39 7.84 4.96 4.41
CA TRP A 39 6.54 4.43 3.99
C TRP A 39 5.40 4.89 4.91
N ARG A 40 4.78 6.03 4.59
CA ARG A 40 3.55 6.50 5.28
C ARG A 40 2.36 5.57 5.08
N VAL A 41 2.34 4.80 4.00
CA VAL A 41 1.34 3.74 3.76
C VAL A 41 2.11 2.44 3.60
N SER A 42 2.06 1.58 4.61
CA SER A 42 2.65 0.24 4.56
C SER A 42 1.54 -0.78 4.37
N THR A 43 1.60 -1.58 3.32
CA THR A 43 0.54 -2.53 2.96
C THR A 43 1.09 -3.94 2.84
N SER A 44 0.25 -4.93 3.14
CA SER A 44 0.58 -6.31 2.83
C SER A 44 -0.69 -7.14 2.64
N HIS A 45 -0.60 -8.16 1.79
CA HIS A 45 -1.69 -9.01 1.36
C HIS A 45 -1.53 -10.43 1.89
N LEU A 46 -2.60 -11.00 2.43
CA LEU A 46 -2.68 -12.42 2.76
C LEU A 46 -4.14 -12.87 2.64
N THR A 47 -4.40 -13.75 1.69
CA THR A 47 -5.70 -14.41 1.53
C THR A 47 -5.50 -15.90 1.72
N HIS A 48 -6.16 -16.47 2.73
CA HIS A 48 -6.08 -17.91 3.00
C HIS A 48 -7.32 -18.37 3.78
N PRO A 49 -7.89 -19.57 3.52
CA PRO A 49 -9.14 -20.03 4.15
C PRO A 49 -9.13 -20.13 5.68
N LYS A 50 -7.94 -20.26 6.27
CA LYS A 50 -7.75 -20.34 7.74
C LYS A 50 -7.58 -18.98 8.42
N PHE A 51 -7.51 -17.90 7.65
CA PHE A 51 -7.30 -16.55 8.17
C PHE A 51 -8.51 -15.69 7.84
N ASP A 52 -9.31 -15.41 8.87
CA ASP A 52 -10.43 -14.48 8.75
C ASP A 52 -9.97 -13.03 8.83
N ASN A 53 -8.93 -12.75 9.62
CA ASN A 53 -8.41 -11.40 9.77
C ASN A 53 -6.94 -11.39 10.20
N TRP A 54 -6.21 -10.33 9.82
CA TRP A 54 -4.81 -10.12 10.21
C TRP A 54 -4.38 -8.68 9.90
N GLY A 55 -3.39 -8.17 10.62
CA GLY A 55 -2.82 -6.85 10.32
C GLY A 55 -1.59 -6.54 11.16
N PHE A 56 -1.08 -5.34 10.97
CA PHE A 56 0.11 -4.81 11.63
C PHE A 56 -0.01 -3.28 11.75
N GLY A 57 0.70 -2.71 12.72
CA GLY A 57 0.75 -1.26 12.95
C GLY A 57 1.52 -0.49 11.86
N GLU A 58 1.46 0.82 11.92
CA GLU A 58 2.25 1.71 11.09
C GLU A 58 3.77 1.51 11.29
N VAL A 59 4.56 1.75 10.24
CA VAL A 59 6.03 1.65 10.28
C VAL A 59 6.71 3.00 10.52
N VAL A 60 5.92 4.07 10.57
CA VAL A 60 6.33 5.44 10.90
C VAL A 60 5.18 6.13 11.65
N PRO A 61 5.46 7.03 12.62
CA PRO A 61 4.41 7.61 13.47
C PRO A 61 3.26 8.30 12.72
N ASP A 62 3.57 9.00 11.61
CA ASP A 62 2.59 9.74 10.79
C ASP A 62 2.00 8.90 9.63
N GLY A 63 1.97 7.59 9.80
CA GLY A 63 1.60 6.62 8.78
C GLY A 63 0.43 5.71 9.15
N VAL A 64 0.20 4.72 8.28
CA VAL A 64 -0.81 3.67 8.43
C VAL A 64 -0.21 2.30 8.06
N GLY A 65 -0.60 1.26 8.80
CA GLY A 65 -0.44 -0.14 8.43
C GLY A 65 -1.74 -0.70 7.90
N VAL A 66 -1.71 -1.31 6.70
CA VAL A 66 -2.90 -1.85 6.02
C VAL A 66 -2.68 -3.32 5.66
N GLY A 67 -3.24 -4.20 6.49
CA GLY A 67 -3.37 -5.62 6.16
C GLY A 67 -4.65 -5.85 5.36
N TYR A 68 -4.57 -6.52 4.21
CA TYR A 68 -5.77 -6.77 3.39
C TYR A 68 -5.86 -8.18 2.83
N ALA A 69 -7.08 -8.58 2.52
CA ALA A 69 -7.43 -9.83 1.87
C ALA A 69 -8.52 -9.59 0.83
N VAL A 70 -8.36 -10.20 -0.35
CA VAL A 70 -9.33 -10.11 -1.44
C VAL A 70 -9.93 -11.49 -1.61
N LYS A 71 -11.17 -11.66 -1.14
CA LYS A 71 -11.93 -12.90 -1.22
C LYS A 71 -12.86 -12.85 -2.44
N ALA A 72 -13.52 -13.97 -2.73
CA ALA A 72 -14.42 -14.08 -3.88
C ALA A 72 -15.61 -13.08 -3.81
N GLU A 73 -16.15 -12.85 -2.62
CA GLU A 73 -17.38 -12.07 -2.40
C GLU A 73 -17.12 -10.71 -1.73
N ASN A 74 -15.94 -10.50 -1.14
CA ASN A 74 -15.63 -9.28 -0.38
C ASN A 74 -14.13 -9.00 -0.33
N CYS A 75 -13.80 -7.75 -0.01
CA CYS A 75 -12.45 -7.34 0.40
C CYS A 75 -12.47 -7.01 1.89
N MET A 76 -11.43 -7.41 2.61
CA MET A 76 -11.25 -7.10 4.01
C MET A 76 -10.00 -6.23 4.17
N PHE A 77 -10.09 -5.18 4.99
CA PHE A 77 -9.00 -4.26 5.28
C PHE A 77 -8.91 -4.03 6.79
N ASN A 78 -7.72 -4.25 7.37
CA ASN A 78 -7.37 -3.81 8.71
C ASN A 78 -6.43 -2.63 8.63
N ILE A 79 -6.88 -1.50 9.13
CA ILE A 79 -6.17 -0.23 9.05
C ILE A 79 -5.77 0.19 10.45
N MET A 80 -4.47 0.14 10.74
CA MET A 80 -3.90 0.55 12.02
C MET A 80 -3.10 1.84 11.84
N ALA A 81 -3.25 2.74 12.80
CA ALA A 81 -2.53 4.00 12.88
C ALA A 81 -2.55 4.49 14.32
N LEU A 82 -1.67 5.43 14.67
CA LEU A 82 -1.78 6.17 15.93
C LEU A 82 -3.13 6.91 15.98
N THR A 83 -3.84 6.75 17.10
CA THR A 83 -5.22 7.22 17.30
C THR A 83 -5.33 8.74 17.18
N GLU A 84 -4.30 9.49 17.60
CA GLU A 84 -4.25 10.95 17.55
C GLU A 84 -4.45 11.52 16.12
N HIS A 85 -4.14 10.73 15.10
CA HIS A 85 -4.30 11.17 13.72
C HIS A 85 -5.71 10.95 13.18
N GLY A 86 -6.49 10.02 13.74
CA GLY A 86 -7.79 9.62 13.19
C GLY A 86 -7.73 9.08 11.75
N TYR A 87 -6.58 8.53 11.33
CA TYR A 87 -6.39 8.06 9.95
C TYR A 87 -7.17 6.78 9.63
N SER A 88 -7.29 5.84 10.57
CA SER A 88 -7.92 4.54 10.31
C SER A 88 -9.36 4.67 9.81
N GLU A 89 -10.19 5.45 10.50
CA GLU A 89 -11.60 5.64 10.13
C GLU A 89 -11.75 6.37 8.78
N ARG A 90 -11.03 7.48 8.61
CA ARG A 90 -11.08 8.27 7.36
C ARG A 90 -10.58 7.48 6.16
N LEU A 91 -9.48 6.74 6.31
CA LEU A 91 -8.95 5.90 5.24
C LEU A 91 -9.90 4.74 4.93
N GLY A 92 -10.54 4.15 5.93
CA GLY A 92 -11.56 3.12 5.73
C GLY A 92 -12.71 3.62 4.86
N HIS A 93 -13.25 4.79 5.17
CA HIS A 93 -14.32 5.43 4.39
C HIS A 93 -13.87 5.73 2.95
N LEU A 94 -12.72 6.37 2.76
CA LEU A 94 -12.20 6.71 1.43
C LEU A 94 -11.86 5.47 0.58
N LEU A 95 -11.40 4.38 1.22
CA LEU A 95 -11.16 3.10 0.54
C LEU A 95 -12.48 2.48 0.04
N GLU A 96 -13.54 2.54 0.86
CA GLU A 96 -14.86 2.07 0.43
C GLU A 96 -15.39 2.87 -0.77
N GLU A 97 -15.36 4.20 -0.70
CA GLU A 97 -15.75 5.07 -1.82
C GLU A 97 -14.94 4.75 -3.08
N SER A 98 -13.62 4.64 -2.96
CA SER A 98 -12.73 4.31 -4.09
C SER A 98 -13.07 2.95 -4.71
N LEU A 99 -13.40 1.93 -3.90
CA LEU A 99 -13.77 0.61 -4.40
C LEU A 99 -15.14 0.62 -5.10
N LEU A 100 -16.09 1.39 -4.58
CA LEU A 100 -17.41 1.57 -5.20
C LEU A 100 -17.30 2.32 -6.53
N GLU A 101 -16.44 3.34 -6.63
CA GLU A 101 -16.13 4.03 -7.88
C GLU A 101 -15.44 3.11 -8.89
N LEU A 102 -14.45 2.33 -8.46
CA LEU A 102 -13.81 1.33 -9.34
C LEU A 102 -14.82 0.30 -9.86
N LYS A 103 -15.76 -0.13 -9.00
CA LYS A 103 -16.85 -1.04 -9.40
C LYS A 103 -17.79 -0.38 -10.40
N SER A 104 -18.16 0.89 -10.21
CA SER A 104 -19.06 1.60 -11.13
C SER A 104 -18.42 1.78 -12.51
N LEU A 105 -17.12 2.10 -12.56
CA LEU A 105 -16.35 2.16 -13.80
C LEU A 105 -16.31 0.80 -14.50
N HIS A 106 -16.08 -0.29 -13.75
CA HIS A 106 -16.05 -1.64 -14.31
C HIS A 106 -17.42 -2.06 -14.88
N VAL A 107 -18.51 -1.82 -14.15
CA VAL A 107 -19.88 -2.15 -14.61
C VAL A 107 -20.32 -1.26 -15.77
N GLY A 108 -19.83 -0.02 -15.84
CA GLY A 108 -20.00 0.87 -16.98
C GLY A 108 -19.22 0.43 -18.24
N MET A 109 -18.25 -0.48 -18.11
CA MET A 109 -17.45 -1.06 -19.19
C MET A 109 -17.99 -2.43 -19.65
N ASP A 110 -19.31 -2.52 -19.92
CA ASP A 110 -19.86 -3.65 -20.67
C ASP A 110 -19.05 -3.85 -21.98
N PRO A 111 -18.55 -5.07 -22.29
CA PRO A 111 -17.74 -5.33 -23.49
C PRO A 111 -18.47 -5.04 -24.81
N SER A 112 -19.78 -4.75 -24.77
CA SER A 112 -20.58 -4.28 -25.91
C SER A 112 -20.59 -2.74 -26.11
N GLY A 113 -19.93 -1.94 -25.26
CA GLY A 113 -19.78 -0.49 -25.45
C GLY A 113 -21.04 0.34 -25.17
N GLY A 114 -22.03 -0.22 -24.47
CA GLY A 114 -23.24 0.52 -24.08
C GLY A 114 -23.08 1.19 -22.72
N LEU A 115 -22.97 2.52 -22.69
CA LEU A 115 -23.14 3.30 -21.44
C LEU A 115 -24.55 3.03 -20.89
N LYS A 116 -24.66 2.22 -19.82
CA LYS A 116 -25.89 2.21 -19.02
C LYS A 116 -25.82 3.37 -18.05
N SER A 117 -26.23 4.55 -18.51
CA SER A 117 -26.74 5.56 -17.59
C SER A 117 -28.01 4.99 -16.96
N LYS A 118 -28.09 4.98 -15.63
CA LYS A 118 -29.29 5.44 -14.91
C LYS A 118 -28.98 5.53 -13.42
N LEU A 119 -29.33 6.71 -12.92
CA LEU A 119 -29.63 7.11 -11.54
C LEU A 119 -29.94 5.94 -10.60
#